data_AF-A0A1B2YPQ0-F1
#
_entry.id   AF-A0A1B2YPQ0-F1
#
_cell.length_a   1.000
_cell.length_b   1.000
_cell.length_c   1.000
_cell.angle_alpha   90.00
_cell.angle_beta   90.00
_cell.angle_gamma   90.00
#
_symmetry.space_group_name_H-M   'P 1'
#
loop_
_entity.id
_entity.type
_entity.pdbx_description
1 polymer ?
#
loop_
_entity_poly.entity_id
_entity_poly.type
_entity_poly.pdbx_seq_one_letter_code
_entity_poly.pdbx_strand_id
1 'polypeptide(L)'
;MSSLSEVVDSLEYKIAALLKQYKDVKQTRVELETELTALQQENLKLKEVLENREQKIKTLKTANALLGSNDYKRETKLKINSLVREIDACIASLAE
;
A
#
# COMPACT_ATOMS: atom_id res chain seq x y z
N MET A 1 -31.40 -57.48 -19.48
CA MET A 1 -31.51 -56.06 -19.87
C MET A 1 -31.62 -55.09 -18.67
N SER A 2 -31.97 -55.55 -17.46
CA SER A 2 -32.05 -54.69 -16.24
C SER A 2 -30.71 -54.10 -15.79
N SER A 3 -29.64 -54.91 -15.79
CA SER A 3 -28.35 -54.52 -15.19
C SER A 3 -27.60 -53.41 -15.94
N LEU A 4 -27.76 -53.33 -17.26
CA LEU A 4 -27.12 -52.28 -18.05
C LEU A 4 -27.82 -50.93 -17.84
N SER A 5 -29.16 -50.95 -17.74
CA SER A 5 -29.95 -49.74 -17.47
C SER A 5 -29.60 -49.15 -16.11
N GLU A 6 -29.53 -49.98 -15.07
CA GLU A 6 -29.17 -49.54 -13.70
C GLU A 6 -27.77 -48.92 -13.62
N VAL A 7 -26.81 -49.46 -14.39
CA VAL A 7 -25.44 -48.92 -14.47
C VAL A 7 -25.43 -47.57 -15.18
N VAL A 8 -26.21 -47.42 -16.25
CA VAL A 8 -26.36 -46.16 -16.98
C VAL A 8 -27.01 -45.10 -16.07
N ASP A 9 -28.09 -45.44 -15.38
CA ASP A 9 -28.76 -44.52 -14.44
C ASP A 9 -27.82 -44.07 -13.30
N SER A 10 -27.01 -44.99 -12.77
CA SER A 10 -26.00 -44.67 -11.75
C SER A 10 -24.91 -43.72 -12.27
N LEU A 11 -24.47 -43.91 -13.52
CA LEU A 11 -23.50 -43.06 -14.18
C LEU A 11 -24.07 -41.66 -14.43
N GLU A 12 -25.30 -41.56 -14.93
CA GLU A 12 -25.98 -40.28 -15.16
C GLU A 12 -26.10 -39.48 -13.86
N TYR A 13 -26.51 -40.13 -12.76
CA TYR A 13 -26.59 -39.47 -11.46
C TYR A 13 -25.22 -38.95 -10.99
N LYS A 14 -24.16 -39.78 -11.10
CA LYS A 14 -22.80 -39.39 -10.69
C LYS A 14 -22.27 -38.23 -11.54
N ILE A 15 -22.51 -38.25 -12.85
CA ILE A 15 -22.11 -37.18 -13.77
C ILE A 15 -22.86 -35.89 -13.42
N ALA A 16 -24.17 -35.95 -13.17
CA ALA A 16 -24.96 -34.78 -12.77
C ALA A 16 -24.45 -34.17 -11.45
N ALA A 17 -24.15 -35.02 -10.46
CA ALA A 17 -23.59 -34.57 -9.18
C ALA A 17 -22.21 -33.92 -9.36
N LEU A 18 -21.34 -34.52 -10.18
CA LEU A 18 -20.01 -33.99 -10.48
C LEU A 18 -20.10 -32.63 -11.19
N LEU A 19 -20.99 -32.50 -12.17
CA LEU A 19 -21.20 -31.25 -12.90
C LEU A 19 -21.73 -30.14 -11.99
N LYS A 20 -22.60 -30.47 -11.03
CA LYS A 20 -23.08 -29.51 -10.03
C LYS A 20 -21.91 -29.03 -9.16
N GLN A 21 -21.14 -29.94 -8.57
CA GLN A 21 -19.98 -29.58 -7.76
C GLN A 21 -18.96 -28.75 -8.54
N TYR A 22 -18.71 -29.11 -9.80
CA TYR A 22 -17.82 -28.35 -10.66
C TYR A 22 -18.31 -26.91 -10.88
N LYS A 23 -19.61 -26.72 -11.12
CA LYS A 23 -20.20 -25.38 -11.26
C LYS A 23 -20.08 -24.57 -9.97
N ASP A 24 -20.39 -25.19 -8.83
CA ASP A 24 -20.31 -24.53 -7.52
C ASP A 24 -18.87 -24.08 -7.23
N VAL A 25 -17.88 -24.98 -7.41
CA VAL A 25 -16.46 -24.65 -7.22
C VAL A 25 -15.99 -23.57 -8.19
N LYS A 26 -16.42 -23.63 -9.47
CA LYS A 26 -16.08 -22.61 -10.46
C LYS A 26 -16.64 -21.24 -10.08
N GLN A 27 -17.88 -21.19 -9.57
CA GLN A 27 -18.52 -19.95 -9.13
C GLN A 27 -17.77 -19.35 -7.94
N THR A 28 -17.50 -20.15 -6.91
CA THR A 28 -16.74 -19.71 -5.72
C THR A 28 -15.33 -19.24 -6.11
N ARG A 29 -14.67 -19.91 -7.06
CA ARG A 29 -13.36 -19.47 -7.55
C ARG A 29 -13.42 -18.07 -8.17
N VAL A 30 -14.42 -17.80 -9.01
CA VAL A 30 -14.59 -16.48 -9.64
C VAL A 30 -14.87 -15.40 -8.60
N GLU A 31 -15.69 -15.70 -7.59
CA GLU A 31 -15.97 -14.78 -6.48
C GLU A 31 -14.70 -14.45 -5.69
N LEU A 32 -13.93 -15.47 -5.31
CA LEU A 32 -12.66 -15.30 -4.60
C LEU A 32 -11.61 -14.55 -5.42
N GLU A 33 -11.49 -14.84 -6.72
CA GLU A 33 -10.58 -14.12 -7.62
C GLU A 33 -10.95 -12.63 -7.72
N THR A 34 -12.25 -12.33 -7.74
CA THR A 34 -12.76 -10.95 -7.79
C THR A 34 -12.47 -10.20 -6.49
N GLU A 35 -12.76 -10.82 -5.34
CA GLU A 35 -12.49 -10.26 -4.02
C GLU A 35 -11.00 -10.04 -3.79
N LEU A 36 -10.17 -11.00 -4.16
CA LEU A 36 -8.71 -10.90 -4.07
C LEU A 36 -8.17 -9.74 -4.90
N THR A 37 -8.68 -9.55 -6.11
CA THR A 37 -8.29 -8.41 -6.97
C THR A 37 -8.69 -7.08 -6.34
N ALA A 38 -9.90 -6.99 -5.76
CA ALA A 38 -10.37 -5.79 -5.08
C ALA A 38 -9.51 -5.45 -3.85
N LEU A 39 -9.20 -6.45 -3.02
CA LEU A 39 -8.34 -6.28 -1.84
C LEU A 39 -6.92 -5.87 -2.21
N GLN A 40 -6.37 -6.41 -3.30
CA GLN A 40 -5.06 -6.00 -3.80
C GLN A 40 -5.04 -4.54 -4.24
N GLN A 41 -6.08 -4.09 -4.95
CA GLN A 41 -6.20 -2.68 -5.36
C GLN A 41 -6.35 -1.75 -4.16
N GLU A 42 -7.13 -2.13 -3.15
CA GLU A 42 -7.27 -1.37 -1.91
C GLU A 42 -5.93 -1.29 -1.16
N ASN A 43 -5.20 -2.41 -1.06
CA ASN A 43 -3.90 -2.44 -0.41
C ASN A 43 -2.89 -1.49 -1.07
N LEU A 44 -2.88 -1.43 -2.40
CA LEU A 44 -2.02 -0.50 -3.15
C LEU A 44 -2.37 0.96 -2.83
N LYS A 45 -3.67 1.31 -2.81
CA LYS A 45 -4.13 2.66 -2.45
C LYS A 45 -3.73 3.03 -1.01
N LEU A 46 -3.90 2.10 -0.07
CA LEU A 46 -3.53 2.32 1.33
C LEU A 46 -2.01 2.55 1.49
N LYS A 47 -1.19 1.82 0.73
CA LYS A 47 0.27 2.02 0.72
C LYS A 47 0.66 3.39 0.19
N GLU A 48 0.05 3.83 -0.90
CA GLU A 48 0.29 5.18 -1.45
C GLU A 48 -0.09 6.27 -0.45
N VAL A 49 -1.25 6.12 0.20
CA VAL A 49 -1.69 7.05 1.26
C VAL A 49 -0.71 7.06 2.43
N LEU A 50 -0.23 5.89 2.86
CA LEU A 50 0.77 5.79 3.93
C LEU A 50 2.06 6.52 3.56
N GLU A 51 2.59 6.28 2.36
CA GLU A 51 3.81 6.94 1.90
C GLU A 51 3.64 8.46 1.85
N ASN A 52 2.52 8.95 1.33
CA ASN A 52 2.21 10.39 1.33
C ASN A 52 2.14 10.96 2.76
N ARG A 53 1.51 10.24 3.69
CA ARG A 53 1.42 10.65 5.10
C ARG A 53 2.79 10.69 5.76
N GLU A 54 3.65 9.71 5.50
CA GLU A 54 5.03 9.68 6.00
C GLU A 54 5.84 10.87 5.47
N GLN A 55 5.73 11.16 4.17
CA GLN A 55 6.37 12.34 3.58
C GLN A 55 5.87 13.65 4.21
N LYS A 56 4.56 13.77 4.46
CA LYS A 56 3.97 14.93 5.13
C LYS A 56 4.46 15.07 6.56
N ILE A 57 4.53 13.97 7.31
CA ILE A 57 5.09 13.95 8.67
C ILE A 57 6.56 14.38 8.65
N LYS A 58 7.36 13.85 7.73
CA LYS A 58 8.77 14.23 7.58
C LYS A 58 8.90 15.73 7.31
N THR A 59 8.12 16.26 6.39
CA THR A 59 8.09 17.69 6.06
C THR A 59 7.73 18.55 7.27
N LEU A 60 6.70 18.16 8.02
CA LEU A 60 6.29 18.86 9.25
C LEU A 60 7.37 18.80 10.33
N LYS A 61 8.06 17.66 10.51
CA LYS A 61 9.18 17.53 11.44
C LYS A 61 10.34 18.46 11.04
N THR A 62 10.68 18.51 9.76
CA THR A 62 11.71 19.42 9.25
C THR A 62 11.32 20.88 9.46
N ALA A 63 10.07 21.26 9.16
CA ALA A 63 9.58 22.62 9.42
C ALA A 63 9.63 22.98 10.91
N ASN A 64 9.21 22.08 11.80
CA ASN A 64 9.28 22.29 13.25
C ASN A 64 10.72 22.41 13.77
N ALA A 65 11.64 21.61 13.22
CA ALA A 65 13.06 21.72 13.54
C ALA A 65 13.63 23.06 13.06
N LEU A 66 13.31 23.51 11.84
CA LEU A 66 13.75 24.82 11.32
C LEU A 66 13.19 26.00 12.15
N LEU A 67 11.98 25.88 12.68
CA LEU A 67 11.38 26.89 13.56
C LEU A 67 11.94 26.86 14.99
N GLY A 68 12.87 25.96 15.30
CA GLY A 68 13.57 25.93 16.58
C GLY A 68 12.69 25.46 17.73
N SER A 69 11.85 24.44 17.49
CA SER A 69 11.07 23.80 18.55
C SER A 69 11.96 23.33 19.70
N ASN A 70 11.39 23.16 20.90
CA ASN A 70 12.15 22.83 22.11
C ASN A 70 13.04 21.58 21.95
N ASP A 71 12.60 20.61 21.15
CA ASP A 71 13.32 19.36 20.90
C ASP A 71 14.55 19.52 19.99
N TYR A 72 14.54 20.52 19.09
CA TYR A 72 15.61 20.72 18.08
C TYR A 72 16.39 22.03 18.27
N LYS A 73 16.06 22.82 19.29
CA LYS A 73 16.59 24.16 19.57
C LYS A 73 18.12 24.28 19.43
N ARG A 74 18.87 23.27 19.87
CA ARG A 74 20.34 23.24 19.77
C ARG A 74 20.82 23.06 18.32
N GLU A 75 20.28 22.09 17.58
CA GLU A 75 20.64 21.85 16.18
C GLU A 75 20.25 23.03 15.30
N THR A 76 19.05 23.58 15.50
CA THR A 76 18.59 24.76 14.77
C THR A 76 19.50 25.96 14.98
N LYS A 77 19.91 26.21 16.23
CA LYS A 77 20.83 27.31 16.55
C LYS A 77 22.20 27.14 15.86
N LEU A 78 22.73 25.92 15.83
CA LEU A 78 23.99 25.64 15.13
C LEU A 78 23.86 25.87 13.62
N LYS A 79 22.74 25.44 13.02
CA LYS A 79 22.50 25.61 11.58
C LYS A 79 22.30 27.08 11.20
N ILE A 80 21.54 27.84 12.00
CA ILE A 80 21.38 29.29 11.82
C ILE A 80 22.74 29.99 11.91
N ASN A 81 23.54 29.68 12.93
CA ASN A 81 24.86 30.29 13.08
C ASN A 81 25.81 29.98 11.90
N SER A 82 25.71 28.78 11.33
CA SER A 82 26.45 28.43 10.11
C SER A 82 26.01 29.27 8.91
N LEU A 83 24.69 29.39 8.70
CA LEU A 83 24.12 30.16 7.60
C LEU A 83 24.44 31.65 7.72
N VAL A 84 24.39 32.22 8.92
CA VAL A 84 24.78 33.62 9.16
C VAL A 84 26.24 33.85 8.79
N ARG A 85 27.15 32.94 9.17
CA ARG A 85 28.57 33.03 8.79
C ARG A 85 28.79 32.93 7.27
N GLU A 86 28.04 32.07 6.58
CA GLU A 86 28.10 31.98 5.12
C GLU A 86 27.59 33.28 4.45
N ILE A 87 26.53 33.87 4.99
CA ILE A 87 26.02 35.17 4.52
C ILE A 87 27.06 36.26 4.75
N ASP A 88 27.66 36.34 5.95
CA ASP A 88 28.71 37.31 6.25
C ASP A 88 29.92 37.16 5.31
N ALA A 89 30.33 35.93 5.01
CA ALA A 89 31.41 35.65 4.06
C ALA A 89 31.03 36.08 2.63
N CYS A 90 29.79 35.84 2.21
CA CYS A 90 29.29 36.25 0.90
C CYS A 90 29.20 37.77 0.78
N ILE A 91 28.72 38.47 1.83
CA ILE A 91 28.70 39.94 1.90
C ILE A 91 30.12 40.50 1.83
N ALA A 92 31.08 39.92 2.56
CA ALA A 92 32.47 40.34 2.51
C ALA A 92 33.06 40.19 1.10
N SER A 93 32.76 39.09 0.40
CA SER A 93 33.21 38.87 -0.98
C SER A 93 32.59 39.80 -2.02
N LEU A 94 31.46 40.44 -1.69
CA LEU A 94 30.79 41.45 -2.55
C LEU A 94 31.22 42.89 -2.22
N ALA A 95 31.89 43.09 -1.08
CA ALA A 95 32.39 44.38 -0.62
C ALA A 95 33.87 44.63 -0.99
N GLU A 96 34.56 43.61 -1.49
CA GLU A 96 35.76 43.72 -2.36
C GLU A 96 35.35 43.98 -3.82
#